data_AF-A0A956PVK9-F1
#
_entry.id   AF-A0A956PVK9-F1
#
_cell.length_a   1.000
_cell.length_b   1.000
_cell.length_c   1.000
_cell.angle_alpha   90.00
_cell.angle_beta   90.00
_cell.angle_gamma   90.00
#
_symmetry.space_group_name_H-M   'P 1'
#
loop_
_entity.id
_entity.type
_entity.pdbx_description
1 polymer ?
#
loop_
_entity_poly.entity_id
_entity_poly.type
_entity_poly.pdbx_seq_one_letter_code
_entity_poly.pdbx_strand_id
1 'polypeptide(L)'
;MDEPLRQSTIYSVLRCSYQHHLRTTDPTSQAFRHPAAVFGTTIHSLIARMHAGEWNMDLEPAFLEAFEREVSTDSHQPQERIEDLNGHWATARQNDSPTLPIWWKDELAERETYRADGVAILEGYRNKDYNRNAKILLAEASFAVKVGRQTFNGTLDQLRQHPDGSLELVDFKTSKAAPPQAYV
;
A
#
# COMPACT_ATOMS: atom_id res chain seq x y z
N MET A 1 -23.54 9.88 9.50
CA MET A 1 -22.59 10.45 8.51
C MET A 1 -22.04 9.26 7.77
N ASP A 2 -22.27 9.18 6.46
CA ASP A 2 -21.76 8.07 5.65
C ASP A 2 -20.24 8.18 5.56
N GLU A 3 -19.53 7.15 6.01
CA GLU A 3 -18.08 7.09 6.00
C GLU A 3 -17.55 7.14 4.56
N PRO A 4 -16.43 7.84 4.29
CA PRO A 4 -15.84 7.84 2.96
C PRO A 4 -15.44 6.41 2.52
N LEU A 5 -15.82 6.02 1.31
CA LEU A 5 -15.46 4.72 0.74
C LEU A 5 -14.09 4.81 0.05
N ARG A 6 -13.15 3.97 0.48
CA ARG A 6 -11.84 3.86 -0.18
C ARG A 6 -11.99 3.23 -1.56
N GLN A 7 -11.28 3.75 -2.57
CA GLN A 7 -11.29 3.21 -3.95
C GLN A 7 -11.04 1.69 -3.98
N SER A 8 -10.07 1.20 -3.20
CA SER A 8 -9.73 -0.22 -3.11
C SER A 8 -10.84 -1.10 -2.51
N THR A 9 -11.82 -0.49 -1.84
CA THR A 9 -12.92 -1.20 -1.17
C THR A 9 -14.21 -1.24 -1.99
N ILE A 10 -14.31 -0.44 -3.06
CA ILE A 10 -15.51 -0.35 -3.91
C ILE A 10 -15.93 -1.74 -4.40
N TYR A 11 -14.98 -2.51 -4.93
CA TYR A 11 -15.27 -3.88 -5.39
C TYR A 11 -15.73 -4.81 -4.27
N SER A 12 -15.22 -4.62 -3.05
CA SER A 12 -15.69 -5.40 -1.89
C SER A 12 -17.14 -5.08 -1.55
N VAL A 13 -17.52 -3.79 -1.57
CA VAL A 13 -18.89 -3.33 -1.33
C VAL A 13 -19.83 -3.85 -2.41
N LEU A 14 -19.44 -3.69 -3.69
CA LEU A 14 -20.24 -4.12 -4.84
C LEU A 14 -20.41 -5.64 -4.90
N ARG A 15 -19.40 -6.41 -4.48
CA ARG A 15 -19.48 -7.87 -4.44
C ARG A 15 -20.33 -8.37 -3.28
N CYS A 16 -20.11 -7.85 -2.06
CA CYS A 16 -20.89 -8.21 -0.88
C CYS A 16 -20.76 -7.13 0.21
N SER A 17 -21.78 -6.27 0.33
CA SER A 17 -21.81 -5.18 1.31
C SER A 17 -21.77 -5.67 2.75
N TYR A 18 -22.40 -6.81 3.07
CA TYR A 18 -22.36 -7.40 4.41
C TYR A 18 -20.95 -7.90 4.78
N GLN A 19 -20.27 -8.56 3.85
CA GLN A 19 -18.88 -9.00 4.07
C GLN A 19 -17.94 -7.80 4.25
N HIS A 20 -18.12 -6.73 3.44
CA HIS A 20 -17.37 -5.50 3.62
C HIS A 20 -17.61 -4.90 5.00
N HIS A 21 -18.88 -4.79 5.42
CA HIS A 21 -19.25 -4.29 6.73
C HIS A 21 -18.59 -5.09 7.86
N LEU A 22 -18.67 -6.42 7.82
CA LEU A 22 -18.01 -7.26 8.83
C LEU A 22 -16.49 -7.04 8.86
N ARG A 23 -15.83 -6.91 7.70
CA ARG A 23 -14.38 -6.63 7.64
C ARG A 23 -14.00 -5.26 8.19
N THR A 24 -14.86 -4.25 8.06
CA THR A 24 -14.56 -2.90 8.54
C THR A 24 -14.96 -2.67 9.98
N THR A 25 -15.98 -3.38 10.49
CA THR A 25 -16.49 -3.18 11.85
C THR A 25 -16.04 -4.23 12.86
N ASP A 26 -15.58 -5.41 12.41
CA ASP A 26 -15.06 -6.45 13.30
C ASP A 26 -13.52 -6.44 13.32
N PRO A 27 -12.89 -5.92 14.39
CA PRO A 27 -11.43 -5.88 14.52
C PRO A 27 -10.80 -7.27 14.64
N THR A 28 -11.57 -8.34 14.86
CA THR A 28 -11.05 -9.72 14.89
C THR A 28 -10.89 -10.34 13.51
N SER A 29 -11.36 -9.67 12.45
CA SER A 29 -11.42 -10.22 11.09
C SER A 29 -10.07 -10.26 10.35
N GLN A 30 -9.03 -9.56 10.84
CA GLN A 30 -7.67 -9.62 10.28
C GLN A 30 -6.64 -9.79 11.41
N ALA A 31 -6.12 -11.01 11.57
CA ALA A 31 -5.13 -11.34 12.59
C ALA A 31 -3.68 -11.10 12.15
N PHE A 32 -3.43 -10.93 10.85
CA PHE A 32 -2.10 -10.80 10.27
C PHE A 32 -2.13 -10.02 8.95
N ARG A 33 -0.97 -9.53 8.54
CA ARG A 33 -0.74 -8.97 7.21
C ARG A 33 0.02 -9.95 6.32
N HIS A 34 -0.27 -9.90 5.04
CA HIS A 34 0.47 -10.67 4.05
C HIS A 34 1.73 -9.90 3.63
N PRO A 35 2.90 -10.56 3.55
CA PRO A 35 4.15 -9.96 3.07
C PRO A 35 4.04 -9.20 1.74
N ALA A 36 3.17 -9.65 0.82
CA ALA A 36 2.93 -9.00 -0.46
C ALA A 36 2.44 -7.54 -0.35
N ALA A 37 1.74 -7.18 0.73
CA ALA A 37 1.30 -5.80 0.97
C ALA A 37 2.48 -4.89 1.34
N VAL A 38 3.39 -5.39 2.18
CA VAL A 38 4.64 -4.71 2.57
C VAL A 38 5.54 -4.56 1.35
N PHE A 39 5.66 -5.62 0.56
CA PHE A 39 6.38 -5.61 -0.71
C PHE A 39 5.86 -4.57 -1.69
N GLY A 40 4.53 -4.52 -1.91
CA GLY A 40 3.90 -3.50 -2.75
C GLY A 40 4.24 -2.09 -2.28
N THR A 41 4.04 -1.80 -1.00
CA THR A 41 4.33 -0.48 -0.41
C THR A 41 5.80 -0.07 -0.60
N THR A 42 6.72 -1.02 -0.42
CA THR A 42 8.16 -0.81 -0.63
C THR A 42 8.45 -0.36 -2.06
N ILE A 43 7.89 -1.05 -3.07
CA ILE A 43 8.07 -0.71 -4.48
C ILE A 43 7.55 0.69 -4.81
N HIS A 44 6.36 1.03 -4.33
CA HIS A 44 5.77 2.36 -4.55
C HIS A 44 6.65 3.48 -3.97
N SER A 45 7.15 3.29 -2.74
CA SER A 45 8.04 4.26 -2.10
C SER A 45 9.33 4.50 -2.88
N LEU A 46 9.90 3.45 -3.48
CA LEU A 46 11.15 3.55 -4.25
C LEU A 46 10.92 4.16 -5.64
N ILE A 47 9.80 3.87 -6.27
CA ILE A 47 9.40 4.56 -7.51
C ILE A 47 9.22 6.06 -7.22
N ALA A 48 8.56 6.43 -6.13
CA ALA A 48 8.41 7.83 -5.73
C ALA A 48 9.77 8.52 -5.51
N ARG A 49 10.73 7.85 -4.85
CA ARG A 49 12.11 8.35 -4.66
C ARG A 49 12.85 8.56 -5.98
N MET A 50 12.73 7.64 -6.95
CA MET A 50 13.32 7.85 -8.28
C MET A 50 12.82 9.17 -8.89
N HIS A 51 11.51 9.41 -8.83
CA HIS A 51 10.89 10.62 -9.36
C HIS A 51 11.12 11.88 -8.54
N ALA A 52 11.60 11.74 -7.29
CA ALA A 52 12.15 12.84 -6.50
C ALA A 52 13.61 13.20 -6.88
N GLY A 53 14.22 12.45 -7.80
CA GLY A 53 15.57 12.70 -8.33
C GLY A 53 16.58 11.58 -8.07
N GLU A 54 16.22 10.54 -7.30
CA GLU A 54 17.14 9.47 -6.90
C GLU A 54 17.28 8.33 -7.94
N TRP A 55 17.33 8.65 -9.23
CA TRP A 55 17.38 7.65 -10.31
C TRP A 55 18.62 6.74 -10.28
N ASN A 56 19.73 7.23 -9.75
CA ASN A 56 21.01 6.52 -9.70
C ASN A 56 21.25 5.82 -8.36
N MET A 57 20.24 5.70 -7.48
CA MET A 57 20.39 4.98 -6.22
C MET A 57 20.77 3.52 -6.45
N ASP A 58 21.56 2.95 -5.55
CA ASP A 58 21.77 1.51 -5.52
C ASP A 58 20.47 0.82 -5.08
N LEU A 59 19.90 0.01 -5.97
CA LEU A 59 18.55 -0.54 -5.80
C LEU A 59 18.47 -1.54 -4.68
N GLU A 60 19.50 -2.34 -4.51
CA GLU A 60 19.47 -3.44 -3.56
C GLU A 60 19.52 -2.93 -2.11
N PRO A 61 20.49 -2.07 -1.72
CA PRO A 61 20.49 -1.45 -0.40
C PRO A 61 19.24 -0.58 -0.17
N ALA A 62 18.80 0.19 -1.17
CA ALA A 62 17.61 1.03 -1.04
C ALA A 62 16.33 0.19 -0.85
N PHE A 63 16.23 -0.95 -1.53
CA PHE A 63 15.13 -1.89 -1.36
C PHE A 63 15.12 -2.49 0.04
N LEU A 64 16.25 -3.02 0.50
CA LEU A 64 16.34 -3.61 1.83
C LEU A 64 16.01 -2.59 2.92
N GLU A 65 16.58 -1.38 2.85
CA GLU A 65 16.28 -0.31 3.80
C GLU A 65 14.78 0.03 3.85
N ALA A 66 14.16 0.23 2.67
CA ALA A 66 12.74 0.54 2.61
C ALA A 66 11.88 -0.64 3.08
N PHE A 67 12.22 -1.87 2.71
CA PHE A 67 11.50 -3.07 3.09
C PHE A 67 11.56 -3.31 4.61
N GLU A 68 12.75 -3.17 5.22
CA GLU A 68 12.91 -3.25 6.67
C GLU A 68 12.13 -2.14 7.36
N ARG A 69 12.13 -0.92 6.81
CA ARG A 69 11.32 0.16 7.37
C ARG A 69 9.86 -0.25 7.40
N GLU A 70 9.29 -0.71 6.29
CA GLU A 70 7.88 -1.12 6.24
C GLU A 70 7.59 -2.30 7.20
N VAL A 71 8.49 -3.28 7.30
CA VAL A 71 8.40 -4.37 8.29
C VAL A 71 8.47 -3.84 9.74
N SER A 72 9.29 -2.81 9.99
CA SER A 72 9.58 -2.25 11.32
C SER A 72 8.52 -1.26 11.83
N THR A 73 8.03 -0.35 10.97
CA THR A 73 6.87 0.51 11.25
C THR A 73 5.63 -0.29 11.56
N ASP A 74 5.61 -1.56 11.14
CA ASP A 74 4.55 -2.53 11.40
C ASP A 74 4.86 -3.52 12.56
N SER A 75 5.98 -3.41 13.27
CA SER A 75 6.37 -4.40 14.31
C SER A 75 6.75 -3.83 15.67
N HIS A 76 6.56 -2.54 15.95
CA HIS A 76 6.87 -1.98 17.27
C HIS A 76 5.72 -1.17 17.88
N GLN A 77 4.80 -1.85 18.56
CA GLN A 77 4.53 -1.59 19.97
C GLN A 77 4.18 -2.91 20.69
N PRO A 78 4.87 -3.27 21.78
CA PRO A 78 4.34 -4.25 22.72
C PRO A 78 2.98 -3.74 23.22
N GLN A 79 1.95 -4.58 23.18
CA GLN A 79 0.72 -4.30 23.91
C GLN A 79 1.06 -4.33 25.42
N GLU A 80 1.46 -3.20 25.98
CA GLU A 80 1.50 -3.08 27.43
C GLU A 80 0.05 -3.12 27.94
N ARG A 81 -0.27 -4.19 28.70
CA ARG A 81 -1.52 -4.27 29.44
C ARG A 81 -1.47 -3.24 30.56
N ILE A 82 -2.12 -2.11 30.38
CA ILE A 82 -2.30 -1.12 31.45
C ILE A 82 -3.60 -1.48 32.19
N GLU A 83 -3.45 -1.87 33.44
CA GLU A 83 -4.57 -2.05 34.38
C GLU A 83 -5.05 -0.66 34.80
N ASP A 84 -6.33 -0.35 34.62
CA ASP A 84 -6.85 0.93 35.09
C ASP A 84 -6.91 0.97 36.63
N LEU A 85 -7.08 2.17 37.20
CA LEU A 85 -7.11 2.38 38.65
C LEU A 85 -8.28 1.65 39.38
N ASN A 86 -9.19 1.02 38.63
CA ASN A 86 -10.32 0.25 39.16
C ASN A 86 -10.21 -1.26 38.86
N GLY A 87 -9.07 -1.75 38.35
CA GLY A 87 -8.85 -3.16 38.05
C GLY A 87 -9.60 -3.66 36.80
N HIS A 88 -10.09 -2.76 35.94
CA HIS A 88 -10.66 -3.13 34.66
C HIS A 88 -9.61 -3.07 33.55
N TRP A 89 -9.66 -4.06 32.66
CA TRP A 89 -8.95 -4.02 31.39
C TRP A 89 -9.72 -3.09 30.44
N ALA A 90 -9.08 -2.02 29.99
CA ALA A 90 -9.62 -1.17 28.94
C ALA A 90 -8.58 -1.05 27.82
N THR A 91 -8.97 -1.28 26.57
CA THR A 91 -8.16 -0.91 25.42
C THR A 91 -8.22 0.61 25.28
N ALA A 92 -7.08 1.27 25.45
CA ALA A 92 -6.98 2.71 25.22
C ALA A 92 -7.44 3.01 23.79
N ARG A 93 -8.45 3.89 23.64
CA ARG A 93 -8.75 4.54 22.37
C ARG A 93 -7.66 5.58 22.09
N GLN A 94 -6.51 5.11 21.66
CA GLN A 94 -5.60 5.90 20.84
C GLN A 94 -5.73 5.36 19.40
N ASN A 95 -5.60 6.25 18.41
CA ASN A 95 -5.69 5.95 16.98
C ASN A 95 -4.53 5.08 16.47
N ASP A 96 -4.11 4.08 17.24
CA ASP A 96 -3.11 3.11 16.85
C ASP A 96 -3.85 1.83 16.46
N SER A 97 -4.11 1.69 15.15
CA SER A 97 -4.40 0.37 14.61
C SER A 97 -3.29 -0.57 15.07
N PRO A 98 -3.58 -1.68 15.77
CA PRO A 98 -2.55 -2.63 16.16
C PRO A 98 -1.82 -3.04 14.89
N THR A 99 -0.51 -2.83 14.86
CA THR A 99 0.31 -3.22 13.73
C THR A 99 0.28 -4.75 13.67
N LEU A 100 -0.55 -5.28 12.78
CA LEU A 100 -0.77 -6.71 12.67
C LEU A 100 0.54 -7.39 12.28
N PRO A 101 0.91 -8.51 12.95
CA PRO A 101 2.12 -9.23 12.60
C PRO A 101 2.07 -9.66 11.14
N ILE A 102 3.23 -9.67 10.49
CA ILE A 102 3.37 -10.22 9.15
C ILE A 102 3.44 -11.74 9.29
N TRP A 103 2.58 -12.45 8.56
CA TRP A 103 2.60 -13.90 8.52
C TRP A 103 3.55 -14.38 7.42
N TRP A 104 4.65 -15.01 7.83
CA TRP A 104 5.60 -15.66 6.95
C TRP A 104 5.39 -17.18 6.98
N LYS A 105 5.47 -17.81 5.81
CA LYS A 105 5.56 -19.26 5.70
C LYS A 105 7.00 -19.74 5.96
N ASP A 106 7.97 -19.04 5.36
CA ASP A 106 9.40 -19.23 5.56
C ASP A 106 10.05 -17.85 5.40
N GLU A 107 10.25 -17.17 6.53
CA GLU A 107 10.65 -15.77 6.53
C GLU A 107 11.95 -15.55 5.76
N LEU A 108 12.96 -16.39 5.96
CA LEU A 108 14.26 -16.18 5.33
C LEU A 108 14.15 -16.36 3.81
N ALA A 109 13.50 -17.42 3.35
CA ALA A 109 13.34 -17.71 1.93
C ALA A 109 12.43 -16.69 1.22
N GLU A 110 11.34 -16.27 1.87
CA GLU A 110 10.40 -15.30 1.32
C GLU A 110 11.02 -13.91 1.23
N ARG A 111 11.77 -13.47 2.24
CA ARG A 111 12.46 -12.16 2.21
C ARG A 111 13.50 -12.09 1.10
N GLU A 112 14.27 -13.17 0.91
CA GLU A 112 15.22 -13.23 -0.22
C GLU A 112 14.51 -13.20 -1.57
N THR A 113 13.37 -13.89 -1.69
CA THR A 113 12.55 -13.83 -2.91
C THR A 113 12.02 -12.43 -3.16
N TYR A 114 11.51 -11.74 -2.13
CA TYR A 114 11.05 -10.36 -2.24
C TYR A 114 12.19 -9.39 -2.58
N ARG A 115 13.39 -9.57 -2.02
CA ARG A 115 14.58 -8.80 -2.40
C ARG A 115 14.85 -8.96 -3.90
N ALA A 116 15.01 -10.20 -4.37
CA ALA A 116 15.35 -10.49 -5.75
C ALA A 116 14.26 -9.98 -6.73
N ASP A 117 12.99 -10.29 -6.47
CA ASP A 117 11.86 -9.84 -7.30
C ASP A 117 11.73 -8.30 -7.27
N GLY A 118 11.95 -7.68 -6.11
CA GLY A 118 11.82 -6.23 -5.94
C GLY A 118 12.88 -5.46 -6.72
N VAL A 119 14.14 -5.88 -6.61
CA VAL A 119 15.23 -5.28 -7.39
C VAL A 119 14.97 -5.44 -8.89
N ALA A 120 14.57 -6.64 -9.34
CA ALA A 120 14.26 -6.88 -10.76
C ALA A 120 13.11 -6.00 -11.28
N ILE A 121 12.05 -5.80 -10.48
CA ILE A 121 10.94 -4.90 -10.83
C ILE A 121 11.43 -3.46 -10.95
N LEU A 122 12.22 -2.99 -9.99
CA LEU A 122 12.73 -1.62 -9.95
C LEU A 122 13.74 -1.35 -11.08
N GLU A 123 14.59 -2.31 -11.42
CA GLU A 123 15.46 -2.24 -12.60
C GLU A 123 14.64 -2.16 -13.88
N GLY A 124 13.63 -3.04 -14.01
CA GLY A 124 12.72 -3.02 -15.15
C GLY A 124 11.97 -1.70 -15.29
N TYR A 125 11.59 -1.08 -14.17
CA TYR A 125 11.00 0.25 -14.16
C TYR A 125 12.01 1.33 -14.58
N ARG A 126 13.21 1.30 -13.99
CA ARG A 126 14.30 2.26 -14.18
C ARG A 126 14.81 2.32 -15.61
N ASN A 127 14.91 1.16 -16.27
CA ASN A 127 15.50 1.01 -17.60
C ASN A 127 14.57 1.42 -18.75
N LYS A 128 13.39 1.95 -18.44
CA LYS A 128 12.41 2.37 -19.44
C LYS A 128 12.39 3.89 -19.53
N ASP A 129 12.79 4.42 -20.68
CA ASP A 129 12.84 5.86 -20.93
C ASP A 129 11.48 6.56 -20.72
N TYR A 130 10.37 5.89 -21.05
CA TYR A 130 9.03 6.45 -20.84
C TYR A 130 8.69 6.63 -19.35
N ASN A 131 9.29 5.83 -18.45
CA ASN A 131 9.16 6.06 -17.02
C ASN A 131 10.08 7.20 -16.59
N ARG A 132 11.34 7.19 -17.03
CA ARG A 132 12.33 8.19 -16.64
C ARG A 132 11.97 9.62 -17.05
N ASN A 133 11.42 9.76 -18.24
CA ASN A 133 11.09 11.05 -18.84
C ASN A 133 9.61 11.43 -18.63
N ALA A 134 8.87 10.68 -17.81
CA ALA A 134 7.48 10.98 -17.53
C ALA A 134 7.34 12.34 -16.82
N LYS A 135 6.45 13.20 -17.32
CA LYS A 135 6.04 14.40 -16.61
C LYS A 135 5.00 14.02 -15.55
N ILE A 136 5.46 13.82 -14.32
CA ILE A 136 4.59 13.52 -13.19
C ILE A 136 4.00 14.82 -12.63
N LEU A 137 2.67 14.88 -12.55
CA LEU A 137 1.95 15.96 -11.90
C LEU A 137 1.72 15.67 -10.41
N LEU A 138 1.41 14.41 -10.08
CA LEU A 138 1.16 13.93 -8.72
C LEU A 138 1.75 12.52 -8.57
N ALA A 139 2.35 12.23 -7.42
CA ALA A 139 2.79 10.89 -7.03
C ALA A 139 2.39 10.62 -5.57
N GLU A 140 1.92 9.40 -5.27
CA GLU A 140 1.45 8.99 -3.94
C GLU A 140 0.45 9.99 -3.32
N ALA A 141 -0.41 10.56 -4.17
CA ALA A 141 -1.26 11.69 -3.80
C ALA A 141 -2.61 11.21 -3.26
N SER A 142 -2.98 11.68 -2.07
CA SER A 142 -4.31 11.45 -1.51
C SER A 142 -5.37 12.24 -2.29
N PHE A 143 -6.52 11.62 -2.52
CA PHE A 143 -7.68 12.29 -3.12
C PHE A 143 -8.95 12.03 -2.31
N ALA A 144 -9.90 12.95 -2.43
CA ALA A 144 -11.27 12.74 -2.00
C ALA A 144 -12.23 13.41 -3.00
N VAL A 145 -13.24 12.69 -3.45
CA VAL A 145 -14.24 13.17 -4.40
C VAL A 145 -15.64 12.79 -3.93
N LYS A 146 -16.57 13.73 -3.99
CA LYS A 146 -17.97 13.48 -3.67
C LYS A 146 -18.75 13.21 -4.95
N VAL A 147 -19.36 12.03 -5.05
CA VAL A 147 -20.24 11.66 -6.16
C VAL A 147 -21.63 11.37 -5.59
N GLY A 148 -22.59 12.25 -5.90
CA GLY A 148 -23.91 12.21 -5.29
C GLY A 148 -23.85 12.40 -3.78
N ARG A 149 -24.32 11.40 -3.03
CA ARG A 149 -24.31 11.41 -1.55
C ARG A 149 -23.06 10.77 -0.95
N GLN A 150 -22.26 10.06 -1.76
CA GLN A 150 -21.11 9.30 -1.29
C GLN A 150 -19.80 10.07 -1.48
N THR A 151 -18.92 9.99 -0.50
CA THR A 151 -17.53 10.44 -0.64
C THR A 151 -16.66 9.23 -0.94
N PHE A 152 -15.79 9.35 -1.95
CA PHE A 152 -14.77 8.39 -2.30
C PHE A 152 -13.40 8.97 -1.99
N ASN A 153 -12.50 8.18 -1.42
CA ASN A 153 -11.13 8.61 -1.17
C ASN A 153 -10.12 7.51 -1.53
N GLY A 154 -8.85 7.86 -1.53
CA GLY A 154 -7.78 6.92 -1.79
C GLY A 154 -6.46 7.62 -2.05
N THR A 155 -5.50 6.85 -2.54
CA THR A 155 -4.20 7.34 -2.98
C THR A 155 -4.05 7.01 -4.46
N LEU A 156 -3.58 7.97 -5.25
CA LEU A 156 -3.19 7.77 -6.64
C LEU A 156 -1.69 7.49 -6.67
N ASP A 157 -1.26 6.45 -7.37
CA ASP A 157 0.18 6.17 -7.47
C ASP A 157 0.86 7.25 -8.30
N GLN A 158 0.42 7.47 -9.54
CA GLN A 158 0.90 8.58 -10.37
C GLN A 158 -0.17 9.16 -11.30
N LEU A 159 -0.16 10.48 -11.42
CA LEU A 159 -0.83 11.22 -12.51
C LEU A 159 0.25 11.80 -13.43
N ARG A 160 0.26 11.36 -14.69
CA ARG A 160 1.24 11.75 -15.71
C ARG A 160 0.57 12.65 -16.76
N GLN A 161 1.36 13.53 -17.37
CA GLN A 161 0.95 14.31 -18.53
C GLN A 161 1.78 13.93 -19.76
N HIS A 162 1.10 13.62 -20.86
CA HIS A 162 1.72 13.38 -22.16
C HIS A 162 2.10 14.69 -22.86
N PRO A 163 2.99 14.65 -23.87
CA PRO A 163 3.39 15.84 -24.62
C PRO A 163 2.24 16.58 -25.31
N ASP A 164 1.16 15.89 -25.67
CA ASP A 164 -0.06 16.47 -26.26
C ASP A 164 -0.99 17.13 -25.22
N GLY A 165 -0.62 17.09 -23.94
CA GLY A 165 -1.36 17.65 -22.82
C GLY A 165 -2.37 16.70 -22.19
N SER A 166 -2.61 15.52 -22.77
CA SER A 166 -3.50 14.50 -22.19
C SER A 166 -2.95 13.94 -20.88
N LEU A 167 -3.85 13.45 -20.02
CA LEU A 167 -3.52 12.94 -18.69
C LEU A 167 -3.66 11.43 -18.64
N GLU A 168 -2.71 10.77 -18.00
CA GLU A 168 -2.70 9.33 -17.73
C GLU A 168 -2.66 9.10 -16.23
N LEU A 169 -3.61 8.30 -15.72
CA LEU A 169 -3.57 7.81 -14.35
C LEU A 169 -2.92 6.42 -14.36
N VAL A 170 -1.86 6.26 -13.57
CA VAL A 170 -1.11 5.00 -13.44
C VAL A 170 -1.38 4.40 -12.08
N ASP A 171 -1.69 3.10 -12.08
CA ASP A 171 -1.87 2.26 -10.90
C ASP A 171 -0.89 1.08 -11.03
N PHE A 172 0.16 1.09 -10.21
CA PHE A 172 1.18 0.06 -10.21
C PHE A 172 0.66 -1.22 -9.54
N LYS A 173 1.10 -2.34 -10.10
CA LYS A 173 0.78 -3.67 -9.59
C LYS A 173 2.05 -4.50 -9.59
N THR A 174 2.30 -5.16 -8.47
CA THR A 174 3.47 -6.02 -8.24
C THR A 174 3.14 -7.51 -8.42
N SER A 175 1.89 -7.85 -8.75
CA SER A 175 1.48 -9.24 -8.97
C SER A 175 2.05 -9.80 -10.28
N LYS A 176 2.52 -11.06 -10.25
CA LYS A 176 3.04 -11.78 -11.43
C LYS A 176 1.97 -12.07 -12.49
N ALA A 177 0.70 -12.08 -12.10
CA ALA A 177 -0.43 -12.25 -13.03
C ALA A 177 -0.88 -10.88 -13.56
N ALA A 178 -0.95 -10.75 -14.89
CA ALA A 178 -1.75 -9.69 -15.49
C ALA A 178 -3.22 -9.91 -15.08
N PRO A 179 -3.97 -8.85 -14.74
CA PRO A 179 -5.40 -9.02 -14.53
C PRO A 179 -6.01 -9.64 -15.78
N PRO A 180 -6.94 -10.62 -15.66
CA PRO A 180 -7.72 -11.05 -16.80
C PRO A 180 -8.35 -9.79 -17.40
N GLN A 181 -8.31 -9.67 -18.72
CA GLN A 181 -8.82 -8.50 -19.43
C GLN A 181 -10.31 -8.32 -19.10
N ALA A 182 -10.58 -7.53 -18.06
CA ALA A 182 -11.92 -7.20 -17.62
C ALA A 182 -12.41 -6.07 -18.51
N TYR A 183 -13.58 -6.30 -19.10
CA TYR A 183 -14.22 -5.46 -20.11
C TYR A 183 -14.26 -3.97 -19.74
N VAL A 184 -14.04 -3.15 -20.78
CA VAL A 184 -14.40 -1.73 -20.85
C VAL A 184 -15.89 -1.54 -20.54
#